data_AF-A0A484N238-F1
#
_entry.id   AF-A0A484N238-F1
#
_cell.length_a   1.000
_cell.length_b   1.000
_cell.length_c   1.000
_cell.angle_alpha   90.00
_cell.angle_beta   90.00
_cell.angle_gamma   90.00
#
_symmetry.space_group_name_H-M   'P 1'
#
loop_
_entity.id
_entity.type
_entity.pdbx_description
1 polymer ?
#
loop_
_entity_poly.entity_id
_entity_poly.type
_entity_poly.pdbx_seq_one_letter_code
_entity_poly.pdbx_strand_id
1 'polypeptide(L)'
;MILAAATEQQCRVVDLGIACDDEQEIEKTLDSAFSSGINILLTSGGVSMGDRDFVKPLLEKKGRLYFQKVHMKPGKPLVFAEILPRSADNTSNTILAFGLPGNPVSCLVCFHLFVVPAIRHLSGWTHPHLPRVQTRLKQSIKPDPVRPEFHRAIITWQSNDGSGLPGFVAESTGQQGSSRLLSIKSANALLEVPASSCTVPAGASVAAIIISDTSSLSSYRSQQSAQSYHSESGYRPLEVNACDPQPSGFKVAILTVSDTVAAGKGPDRSGPRAVSVVNSSSERLGGARVVATAVVPDDVQSIRDILRRWCDIDNMDLVLTLGSLQQPSIIPALLGYGVKMYTVLPCRNRETVSVRT
;
A
#
# COMPACT_ATOMS: atom_id res chain seq x y z
N MET A 1 2.04 0.05 -5.69
CA MET A 1 1.38 1.14 -4.91
C MET A 1 1.89 2.52 -5.31
N ILE A 2 3.18 2.82 -5.13
CA ILE A 2 3.75 4.16 -5.44
C ILE A 2 3.57 4.53 -6.92
N LEU A 3 3.80 3.59 -7.84
CA LEU A 3 3.61 3.80 -9.27
C LEU A 3 2.19 4.31 -9.57
N ALA A 4 1.17 3.63 -9.05
CA ALA A 4 -0.23 4.05 -9.21
C ALA A 4 -0.49 5.44 -8.61
N ALA A 5 0.01 5.71 -7.39
CA ALA A 5 -0.14 7.01 -6.75
C ALA A 5 0.57 8.15 -7.53
N ALA A 6 1.70 7.86 -8.17
CA ALA A 6 2.40 8.81 -9.04
C ALA A 6 1.66 9.03 -10.37
N THR A 7 1.08 7.98 -10.96
CA THR A 7 0.23 8.08 -12.14
C THR A 7 -1.04 8.92 -11.86
N GLU A 8 -1.63 8.79 -10.67
CA GLU A 8 -2.76 9.63 -10.23
C GLU A 8 -2.39 11.12 -10.15
N GLN A 9 -1.10 11.45 -9.93
CA GLN A 9 -0.61 12.83 -10.01
C GLN A 9 -0.25 13.28 -11.44
N GLN A 10 -0.59 12.49 -12.46
CA GLN A 10 -0.36 12.77 -13.88
C GLN A 10 1.13 12.91 -14.25
N CYS A 11 2.03 12.28 -13.48
CA CYS A 11 3.46 12.25 -13.76
C CYS A 11 3.82 11.17 -14.78
N ARG A 12 4.85 11.43 -15.60
CA ARG A 12 5.54 10.37 -16.35
C ARG A 12 6.37 9.53 -15.37
N VAL A 13 6.04 8.25 -15.25
CA VAL A 13 6.70 7.32 -14.31
C VAL A 13 7.71 6.46 -15.05
N VAL A 14 8.93 6.35 -14.50
CA VAL A 14 9.96 5.41 -14.95
C VAL A 14 10.09 4.36 -13.84
N ASP A 15 9.70 3.13 -14.14
CA ASP A 15 9.83 2.01 -13.20
C ASP A 15 11.23 1.40 -13.33
N LEU A 16 12.01 1.49 -12.25
CA LEU A 16 13.37 0.94 -12.17
C LEU A 16 13.41 -0.47 -11.57
N GLY A 17 12.24 -1.03 -11.23
CA GLY A 17 12.12 -2.37 -10.67
C GLY A 17 12.59 -2.49 -9.21
N ILE A 18 12.99 -3.70 -8.85
CA ILE A 18 13.46 -4.05 -7.51
C ILE A 18 14.98 -4.11 -7.55
N ALA A 19 15.64 -3.31 -6.72
CA ALA A 19 17.08 -3.43 -6.47
C ALA A 19 17.30 -4.36 -5.27
N CYS A 20 18.27 -5.27 -5.38
CA CYS A 20 18.68 -6.09 -4.24
C CYS A 20 19.33 -5.22 -3.15
N ASP A 21 19.38 -5.72 -1.92
CA ASP A 21 20.09 -5.08 -0.79
C ASP A 21 21.61 -5.23 -0.94
N ASP A 22 22.15 -4.73 -2.05
CA ASP A 22 23.56 -4.66 -2.40
C ASP A 22 23.92 -3.22 -2.75
N GLU A 23 24.97 -2.70 -2.11
CA GLU A 23 25.35 -1.28 -2.24
C GLU A 23 25.71 -0.92 -3.69
N GLN A 24 26.41 -1.81 -4.40
CA GLN A 24 26.87 -1.54 -5.77
C GLN A 24 25.72 -1.58 -6.76
N GLU A 25 24.80 -2.52 -6.60
CA GLU A 25 23.59 -2.63 -7.42
C GLU A 25 22.66 -1.43 -7.23
N ILE A 26 22.44 -1.00 -5.99
CA ILE A 26 21.66 0.20 -5.68
C ILE A 26 22.36 1.43 -6.25
N GLU A 27 23.67 1.58 -6.06
CA GLU A 27 24.44 2.71 -6.58
C GLU A 27 24.32 2.81 -8.11
N LYS A 28 24.49 1.70 -8.83
CA LYS A 28 24.33 1.63 -10.29
C LYS A 28 22.91 2.00 -10.74
N THR A 29 21.89 1.53 -10.02
CA THR A 29 20.49 1.84 -10.32
C THR A 29 20.20 3.33 -10.13
N LEU A 30 20.73 3.93 -9.06
CA LEU A 30 20.62 5.37 -8.79
C LEU A 30 21.31 6.19 -9.89
N ASP A 31 22.51 5.82 -10.30
CA ASP A 31 23.25 6.54 -11.35
C ASP A 31 22.54 6.48 -12.72
N SER A 32 21.97 5.32 -13.05
CA SER A 32 21.12 5.16 -14.24
C SER A 32 19.88 6.07 -14.16
N ALA A 33 19.22 6.11 -12.99
CA ALA A 33 18.07 6.96 -12.76
C ALA A 33 18.40 8.45 -12.95
N PHE A 34 19.48 8.93 -12.34
CA PHE A 34 19.89 10.34 -12.46
C PHE A 34 20.29 10.72 -13.88
N SER A 35 20.89 9.79 -14.62
CA SER A 35 21.26 10.01 -16.04
C SER A 35 20.06 10.00 -16.99
N SER A 36 18.91 9.46 -16.57
CA SER A 36 17.71 9.35 -17.41
C SER A 36 16.85 10.63 -17.49
N GLY A 37 17.26 11.71 -16.81
CA GLY A 37 16.57 12.99 -16.86
C GLY A 37 15.29 13.06 -16.02
N ILE A 38 15.20 12.29 -14.93
CA ILE A 38 14.12 12.40 -13.95
C ILE A 38 14.22 13.70 -13.12
N ASN A 39 13.10 14.19 -12.62
CA ASN A 39 13.06 15.32 -11.68
C ASN A 39 12.90 14.87 -10.22
N ILE A 40 12.27 13.72 -10.00
CA ILE A 40 12.05 13.13 -8.68
C ILE A 40 12.45 11.66 -8.71
N LEU A 41 13.26 11.26 -7.74
CA LEU A 41 13.57 9.87 -7.43
C LEU A 41 12.76 9.45 -6.20
N LEU A 42 12.06 8.32 -6.30
CA LEU A 42 11.36 7.70 -5.17
C LEU A 42 11.94 6.30 -4.92
N THR A 43 12.43 6.05 -3.70
CA THR A 43 12.75 4.70 -3.24
C THR A 43 11.82 4.31 -2.11
N SER A 44 11.63 3.01 -1.88
CA SER A 44 10.87 2.52 -0.73
C SER A 44 11.58 1.34 -0.09
N GLY A 45 11.77 1.39 1.23
CA GLY A 45 12.65 0.45 1.93
C GLY A 45 14.11 0.95 1.93
N GLY A 46 14.99 0.27 2.65
CA GLY A 46 16.43 0.62 2.68
C GLY A 46 16.77 1.94 3.40
N VAL A 47 15.86 2.50 4.22
CA VAL A 47 15.96 3.86 4.82
C VAL A 47 15.78 3.89 6.34
N SER A 48 15.81 2.75 7.00
CA SER A 48 15.52 2.60 8.43
C SER A 48 16.80 2.63 9.30
N MET A 49 17.09 1.55 10.01
CA MET A 49 18.21 1.36 10.95
C MET A 49 18.87 -0.02 10.73
N GLY A 50 18.62 -0.68 9.60
CA GLY A 50 19.18 -1.98 9.27
C GLY A 50 20.59 -1.85 8.71
N ASP A 51 21.42 -2.87 8.91
CA ASP A 51 22.81 -2.92 8.43
C ASP A 51 22.93 -2.89 6.90
N ARG A 52 21.82 -3.07 6.19
CA ARG A 52 21.71 -3.04 4.72
C ARG A 52 20.92 -1.84 4.18
N ASP A 53 20.71 -0.82 4.99
CA ASP A 53 20.02 0.40 4.57
C ASP A 53 20.99 1.33 3.80
N PHE A 54 21.32 0.94 2.56
CA PHE A 54 22.31 1.64 1.71
C PHE A 54 21.75 2.89 1.02
N VAL A 55 20.42 3.07 0.95
CA VAL A 55 19.81 4.21 0.25
C VAL A 55 20.28 5.53 0.86
N LYS A 56 20.25 5.65 2.19
CA LYS A 56 20.63 6.88 2.89
C LYS A 56 22.09 7.29 2.60
N PRO A 57 23.12 6.46 2.87
CA PRO A 57 24.51 6.85 2.62
C PRO A 57 24.77 7.13 1.14
N LEU A 58 24.14 6.41 0.21
CA LEU A 58 24.27 6.67 -1.22
C LEU A 58 23.68 8.03 -1.63
N LEU A 59 22.52 8.40 -1.10
CA LEU A 59 21.93 9.73 -1.35
C LEU A 59 22.79 10.85 -0.75
N GLU A 60 23.36 10.64 0.44
CA GLU A 60 24.28 11.58 1.10
C GLU A 60 25.61 11.74 0.33
N LYS A 61 26.11 10.66 -0.27
CA LYS A 61 27.30 10.68 -1.15
C LYS A 61 27.06 11.44 -2.45
N LYS A 62 25.85 11.33 -3.02
CA LYS A 62 25.51 11.87 -4.35
C LYS A 62 24.90 13.28 -4.31
N GLY A 63 24.51 13.78 -3.14
CA GLY A 63 23.89 15.09 -3.02
C GLY A 63 23.78 15.61 -1.59
N ARG A 64 22.91 16.60 -1.39
CA ARG A 64 22.68 17.21 -0.07
C ARG A 64 21.50 16.53 0.62
N LEU A 65 21.77 15.82 1.71
CA LEU A 65 20.74 15.27 2.59
C LEU A 65 20.21 16.33 3.55
N TYR A 66 18.89 16.55 3.58
CA TYR A 66 18.25 17.56 4.42
C TYR A 66 17.73 16.98 5.73
N PHE A 67 17.02 15.85 5.62
CA PHE A 67 16.50 15.14 6.78
C PHE A 67 16.35 13.65 6.47
N GLN A 68 16.31 12.86 7.54
CA GLN A 68 16.20 11.39 7.51
C GLN A 68 15.15 10.85 8.48
N LYS A 69 14.65 11.70 9.37
CA LYS A 69 13.66 11.36 10.39
C LYS A 69 12.66 12.50 10.50
N VAL A 70 11.39 12.14 10.57
CA VAL A 70 10.30 13.08 10.80
C VAL A 70 9.57 12.70 12.09
N HIS A 71 9.23 13.71 12.88
CA HIS A 71 8.48 13.55 14.11
C HIS A 71 6.99 13.33 13.80
N MET A 72 6.64 12.14 13.30
CA MET A 72 5.29 11.78 12.85
C MET A 72 4.98 10.29 13.04
N LYS A 73 3.69 9.95 12.93
CA LYS A 73 3.18 8.59 12.90
C LYS A 73 2.06 8.47 11.85
N PRO A 74 2.05 7.43 11.00
CA PRO A 74 3.19 6.60 10.62
C PRO A 74 4.23 7.42 9.82
N GLY A 75 5.40 6.85 9.47
CA GLY A 75 6.37 7.53 8.60
C GLY A 75 7.62 8.15 9.26
N LYS A 76 8.02 7.70 10.46
CA LYS A 76 9.24 8.19 11.13
C LYS A 76 10.49 8.20 10.23
N PRO A 77 10.90 7.08 9.58
CA PRO A 77 12.04 7.10 8.66
C PRO A 77 11.56 7.62 7.31
N LEU A 78 11.99 8.84 6.96
CA LEU A 78 11.76 9.46 5.67
C LEU A 78 13.03 10.25 5.34
N VAL A 79 13.67 9.91 4.24
CA VAL A 79 14.85 10.60 3.75
C VAL A 79 14.46 11.58 2.66
N PHE A 80 14.99 12.79 2.73
CA PHE A 80 14.91 13.77 1.65
C PHE A 80 16.31 14.31 1.35
N ALA A 81 16.67 14.27 0.08
CA ALA A 81 17.93 14.78 -0.44
C ALA A 81 17.73 15.50 -1.77
N GLU A 82 18.59 16.46 -2.06
CA GLU A 82 18.72 17.03 -3.41
C GLU A 82 19.98 16.54 -4.06
N ILE A 83 19.84 15.97 -5.25
CA ILE A 83 20.95 15.47 -6.05
C ILE A 83 21.21 16.48 -7.16
N LEU A 84 22.48 16.85 -7.33
CA LEU A 84 22.94 17.69 -8.42
C LEU A 84 23.67 16.80 -9.43
N PRO A 85 23.03 16.42 -10.55
CA PRO A 85 23.68 15.63 -11.57
C PRO A 85 24.92 16.38 -12.07
N ARG A 86 26.05 15.67 -12.19
CA ARG A 86 27.23 16.18 -12.90
C ARG A 86 26.90 16.20 -14.39
N SER A 87 26.34 17.29 -14.90
CA SER A 87 26.25 17.53 -16.34
C SER A 87 27.44 18.40 -16.78
N ALA A 88 27.98 18.12 -17.97
CA ALA A 88 28.98 18.96 -18.63
C ALA A 88 28.40 20.29 -19.12
N ASP A 89 27.07 20.37 -19.25
CA ASP A 89 26.34 21.58 -19.58
C ASP A 89 25.72 22.21 -18.33
N ASN A 90 25.86 23.53 -18.17
CA ASN A 90 25.38 24.37 -17.06
C ASN A 90 23.83 24.41 -16.88
N THR A 91 23.11 23.43 -17.41
CA THR A 91 21.64 23.32 -17.38
C THR A 91 21.13 22.16 -16.52
N SER A 92 21.99 21.56 -15.68
CA SER A 92 21.63 20.45 -14.79
C SER A 92 20.57 20.88 -13.77
N ASN A 93 19.32 20.44 -13.96
CA ASN A 93 18.26 20.63 -12.98
C ASN A 93 18.48 19.70 -11.77
N THR A 94 18.27 20.24 -10.56
CA THR A 94 18.29 19.49 -9.31
C THR A 94 17.25 18.36 -9.34
N ILE A 95 17.64 17.17 -8.87
CA ILE A 95 16.74 16.02 -8.71
C ILE A 95 16.37 15.91 -7.24
N LEU A 96 15.07 15.84 -6.95
CA LEU A 96 14.55 15.61 -5.60
C LEU A 96 14.51 14.11 -5.30
N ALA A 97 15.22 13.64 -4.28
CA ALA A 97 15.23 12.24 -3.89
C ALA A 97 14.49 12.03 -2.56
N PHE A 98 13.45 11.18 -2.60
CA PHE A 98 12.71 10.76 -1.41
C PHE A 98 12.94 9.28 -1.13
N GLY A 99 13.57 9.00 0.01
CA GLY A 99 13.67 7.66 0.56
C GLY A 99 12.47 7.36 1.46
N LEU A 100 11.45 6.71 0.90
CA LEU A 100 10.20 6.42 1.58
C LEU A 100 10.33 5.19 2.50
N PRO A 101 9.62 5.16 3.63
CA PRO A 101 9.61 3.99 4.52
C PRO A 101 9.15 2.72 3.81
N GLY A 102 9.77 1.56 4.09
CA GLY A 102 9.36 0.28 3.51
C GLY A 102 8.00 -0.25 3.98
N ASN A 103 7.51 0.22 5.14
CA ASN A 103 6.18 -0.11 5.62
C ASN A 103 5.11 0.53 4.72
N PRO A 104 4.19 -0.24 4.10
CA PRO A 104 3.34 0.30 3.04
C PRO A 104 2.44 1.48 3.47
N VAL A 105 1.91 1.48 4.70
CA VAL A 105 1.11 2.62 5.16
C VAL A 105 1.98 3.86 5.33
N SER A 106 3.13 3.70 5.98
CA SER A 106 4.09 4.78 6.14
C SER A 106 4.51 5.34 4.78
N CYS A 107 4.79 4.47 3.81
CA CYS A 107 5.16 4.83 2.45
C CYS A 107 4.11 5.72 1.78
N LEU A 108 2.85 5.29 1.79
CA LEU A 108 1.78 6.05 1.12
C LEU A 108 1.46 7.35 1.85
N VAL A 109 1.46 7.34 3.20
CA VAL A 109 1.29 8.57 3.99
C VAL A 109 2.40 9.58 3.69
N CYS A 110 3.67 9.13 3.65
CA CYS A 110 4.79 10.00 3.27
C CYS A 110 4.67 10.48 1.80
N PHE A 111 4.20 9.63 0.89
CA PHE A 111 3.96 10.03 -0.49
C PHE A 111 2.96 11.19 -0.57
N HIS A 112 1.79 11.08 0.06
CA HIS A 112 0.80 12.16 0.05
C HIS A 112 1.29 13.43 0.76
N LEU A 113 1.98 13.31 1.88
CA LEU A 113 2.36 14.49 2.68
C LEU A 113 3.56 15.26 2.12
N PHE A 114 4.50 14.58 1.46
CA PHE A 114 5.77 15.19 1.03
C PHE A 114 5.95 15.15 -0.48
N VAL A 115 5.65 14.02 -1.12
CA VAL A 115 5.89 13.84 -2.56
C VAL A 115 4.82 14.55 -3.39
N VAL A 116 3.54 14.47 -3.04
CA VAL A 116 2.47 15.15 -3.78
C VAL A 116 2.66 16.68 -3.81
N PRO A 117 2.95 17.37 -2.68
CA PRO A 117 3.26 18.79 -2.73
C PRO A 117 4.52 19.11 -3.55
N ALA A 118 5.55 18.26 -3.50
CA ALA A 118 6.75 18.45 -4.31
C ALA A 118 6.46 18.32 -5.81
N ILE A 119 5.69 17.32 -6.22
CA ILE A 119 5.21 17.16 -7.59
C ILE A 119 4.44 18.42 -8.03
N ARG A 120 3.45 18.84 -7.25
CA ARG A 120 2.63 20.02 -7.57
C ARG A 120 3.46 21.29 -7.69
N HIS A 121 4.42 21.47 -6.79
CA HIS A 121 5.33 22.61 -6.82
C HIS A 121 6.17 22.63 -8.10
N LEU A 122 6.79 21.50 -8.47
CA LEU A 122 7.54 21.36 -9.72
C LEU A 122 6.67 21.52 -10.97
N SER A 123 5.39 21.15 -10.88
CA SER A 123 4.39 21.37 -11.94
C SER A 123 3.82 22.80 -11.97
N GLY A 124 4.35 23.74 -11.18
CA GLY A 124 3.97 25.16 -11.22
C GLY A 124 2.68 25.52 -10.46
N TRP A 125 2.19 24.67 -9.55
CA TRP A 125 1.01 25.00 -8.75
C TRP A 125 1.33 26.11 -7.75
N THR A 126 0.49 27.15 -7.71
CA THR A 126 0.61 28.24 -6.72
C THR A 126 0.32 27.78 -5.29
N HIS A 127 -0.55 26.78 -5.15
CA HIS A 127 -0.95 26.18 -3.87
C HIS A 127 -0.71 24.67 -3.91
N PRO A 128 0.54 24.21 -3.68
CA PRO A 128 0.90 22.79 -3.84
C PRO A 128 0.37 21.89 -2.71
N HIS A 129 -0.09 22.46 -1.60
CA HIS A 129 -0.54 21.70 -0.44
C HIS A 129 -1.85 20.93 -0.72
N LEU A 130 -2.01 19.78 -0.07
CA LEU A 130 -3.27 19.06 -0.05
C LEU A 130 -4.34 19.85 0.74
N PRO A 131 -5.61 19.84 0.30
CA PRO A 131 -6.69 20.53 1.01
C PRO A 131 -6.83 20.03 2.45
N ARG A 132 -7.03 20.97 3.37
CA ARG A 132 -7.32 20.70 4.78
C ARG A 132 -8.73 21.17 5.12
N VAL A 133 -9.47 20.33 5.84
CA VAL A 133 -10.82 20.62 6.30
C VAL A 133 -10.95 20.31 7.78
N GLN A 134 -11.92 20.95 8.45
CA GLN A 134 -12.31 20.56 9.81
C GLN A 134 -13.34 19.42 9.74
N THR A 135 -13.19 18.44 10.62
CA THR A 135 -14.06 17.26 10.68
C THR A 135 -14.44 16.93 12.11
N ARG A 136 -15.66 16.42 12.35
CA ARG A 136 -16.06 15.88 13.65
C ARG A 136 -15.88 14.38 13.73
N LEU A 137 -15.28 13.91 14.81
CA LEU A 137 -15.06 12.47 15.01
C LEU A 137 -16.37 11.74 15.33
N LYS A 138 -16.68 10.66 14.60
CA LYS A 138 -17.80 9.77 14.94
C LYS A 138 -17.52 8.85 16.14
N GLN A 139 -16.24 8.60 16.41
CA GLN A 139 -15.78 7.74 17.50
C GLN A 139 -14.54 8.35 18.17
N SER A 140 -14.31 8.00 19.42
CA SER A 140 -13.11 8.44 20.14
C SER A 140 -11.85 7.84 19.52
N ILE A 141 -10.77 8.62 19.47
CA ILE A 141 -9.44 8.18 19.01
C ILE A 141 -8.47 8.27 20.17
N LYS A 142 -7.69 7.20 20.38
CA LYS A 142 -6.57 7.21 21.34
C LYS A 142 -5.29 7.65 20.62
N PRO A 143 -4.75 8.85 20.91
CA PRO A 143 -3.55 9.33 20.24
C PRO A 143 -2.30 8.57 20.68
N ASP A 144 -1.22 8.78 19.94
CA ASP A 144 0.12 8.44 20.39
C ASP A 144 0.60 9.50 21.39
N PRO A 145 1.21 9.13 22.52
CA PRO A 145 1.62 10.09 23.54
C PRO A 145 2.84 10.92 23.13
N VAL A 146 3.60 10.47 22.12
CA VAL A 146 4.87 11.09 21.74
C VAL A 146 4.78 11.78 20.38
N ARG A 147 4.14 11.16 19.38
CA ARG A 147 4.19 11.63 17.99
C ARG A 147 2.82 12.05 17.49
N PRO A 148 2.70 13.18 16.77
CA PRO A 148 1.47 13.48 16.06
C PRO A 148 1.17 12.38 15.03
N GLU A 149 -0.09 12.00 14.95
CA GLU A 149 -0.57 10.90 14.12
C GLU A 149 -1.39 11.41 12.92
N PHE A 150 -1.01 10.97 11.72
CA PHE A 150 -1.81 11.04 10.50
C PHE A 150 -2.70 9.81 10.44
N HIS A 151 -3.84 9.91 11.13
CA HIS A 151 -4.78 8.81 11.35
C HIS A 151 -5.66 8.63 10.11
N ARG A 152 -5.69 7.43 9.52
CA ARG A 152 -6.47 7.19 8.31
C ARG A 152 -7.95 7.18 8.66
N ALA A 153 -8.73 7.92 7.89
CA ALA A 153 -10.16 8.04 8.08
C ALA A 153 -10.92 8.07 6.75
N ILE A 154 -12.20 7.75 6.87
CA ILE A 154 -13.22 8.00 5.86
C ILE A 154 -14.00 9.22 6.34
N ILE A 155 -13.88 10.32 5.61
CA ILE A 155 -14.67 11.53 5.84
C ILE A 155 -15.85 11.57 4.89
N THR A 156 -16.99 12.04 5.39
CA THR A 156 -18.21 12.24 4.60
C THR A 156 -18.87 13.56 4.98
N TRP A 157 -19.47 14.24 4.02
CA TRP A 157 -20.27 15.43 4.31
C TRP A 157 -21.65 15.02 4.82
N GLN A 158 -22.08 15.59 5.95
CA GLN A 158 -23.39 15.33 6.54
C GLN A 158 -24.17 16.63 6.72
N SER A 159 -25.49 16.55 6.59
CA SER A 159 -26.40 17.68 6.85
C SER A 159 -26.41 18.08 8.32
N ASN A 160 -26.01 17.18 9.22
CA ASN A 160 -25.75 17.44 10.62
C ASN A 160 -24.51 16.64 11.04
N ASP A 161 -23.44 17.33 11.43
CA ASP A 161 -22.16 16.75 11.83
C ASP A 161 -22.12 16.26 13.30
N GLY A 162 -23.25 16.38 14.00
CA GLY A 162 -23.39 16.11 15.44
C GLY A 162 -23.47 17.37 16.30
N SER A 163 -23.23 18.56 15.74
CA SER A 163 -23.39 19.85 16.42
C SER A 163 -24.67 20.61 16.08
N GLY A 164 -25.52 20.05 15.23
CA GLY A 164 -26.71 20.73 14.70
C GLY A 164 -26.46 21.52 13.42
N LEU A 165 -25.24 21.49 12.87
CA LEU A 165 -24.83 22.17 11.64
C LEU A 165 -24.33 21.17 10.59
N PRO A 166 -24.43 21.48 9.29
CA PRO A 166 -23.82 20.64 8.25
C PRO A 166 -22.29 20.72 8.29
N GLY A 167 -21.61 19.61 8.04
CA GLY A 167 -20.16 19.54 8.09
C GLY A 167 -19.59 18.16 7.77
N PHE A 168 -18.27 18.06 7.72
CA PHE A 168 -17.59 16.77 7.55
C PHE A 168 -17.58 16.00 8.87
N VAL A 169 -17.88 14.70 8.79
CA VAL A 169 -17.65 13.76 9.88
C VAL A 169 -16.59 12.74 9.48
N ALA A 170 -15.83 12.27 10.45
CA ALA A 170 -14.71 11.35 10.26
C ALA A 170 -14.91 10.02 10.99
N GLU A 171 -14.77 8.92 10.26
CA GLU A 171 -14.75 7.56 10.78
C GLU A 171 -13.37 6.94 10.61
N SER A 172 -12.82 6.39 11.69
CA SER A 172 -11.51 5.72 11.67
C SER A 172 -11.60 4.45 10.84
N THR A 173 -10.55 4.15 10.08
CA THR A 173 -10.42 2.86 9.39
C THR A 173 -10.08 1.69 10.32
N GLY A 174 -10.19 1.89 11.65
CA GLY A 174 -9.86 0.89 12.67
C GLY A 174 -8.38 0.86 13.04
N GLN A 175 -7.78 -0.33 13.09
CA GLN A 175 -6.39 -0.49 13.56
C GLN A 175 -5.37 0.24 12.66
N GLN A 176 -4.55 1.10 13.28
CA GLN A 176 -3.67 2.03 12.57
C GLN A 176 -2.21 1.56 12.38
N GLY A 177 -1.92 0.26 12.49
CA GLY A 177 -0.55 -0.27 12.31
C GLY A 177 0.07 0.10 10.96
N SER A 178 1.37 0.43 10.93
CA SER A 178 2.07 0.91 9.71
C SER A 178 2.30 -0.15 8.63
N SER A 179 2.31 -1.44 9.01
CA SER A 179 2.34 -2.57 8.07
C SER A 179 0.93 -2.98 7.61
N ARG A 180 -0.12 -2.55 8.32
CA ARG A 180 -1.51 -2.93 8.04
C ARG A 180 -2.07 -2.04 6.94
N LEU A 181 -1.70 -2.31 5.70
CA LEU A 181 -2.18 -1.51 4.56
C LEU A 181 -3.72 -1.57 4.42
N LEU A 182 -4.43 -2.53 5.05
CA LEU A 182 -5.90 -2.53 5.15
C LEU A 182 -6.47 -1.24 5.75
N SER A 183 -5.69 -0.56 6.60
CA SER A 183 -6.05 0.74 7.17
C SER A 183 -6.07 1.89 6.14
N ILE A 184 -5.57 1.70 4.93
CA ILE A 184 -5.69 2.67 3.82
C ILE A 184 -6.86 2.33 2.91
N LYS A 185 -7.43 1.13 3.01
CA LYS A 185 -8.58 0.74 2.19
C LYS A 185 -9.73 1.72 2.45
N SER A 186 -10.20 2.37 1.39
CA SER A 186 -11.25 3.39 1.41
C SER A 186 -10.91 4.68 2.20
N ALA A 187 -9.70 4.82 2.72
CA ALA A 187 -9.29 6.05 3.38
C ALA A 187 -9.23 7.17 2.35
N ASN A 188 -9.98 8.24 2.60
CA ASN A 188 -10.01 9.45 1.75
C ASN A 188 -9.42 10.67 2.45
N ALA A 189 -9.07 10.53 3.74
CA ALA A 189 -8.43 11.58 4.51
C ALA A 189 -7.44 11.04 5.56
N LEU A 190 -6.53 11.92 5.97
CA LEU A 190 -5.62 11.76 7.09
C LEU A 190 -5.99 12.79 8.17
N LEU A 191 -6.50 12.34 9.31
CA LEU A 191 -6.74 13.21 10.46
C LEU A 191 -5.41 13.60 11.10
N GLU A 192 -5.24 14.89 11.38
CA GLU A 192 -4.08 15.44 12.08
C GLU A 192 -4.32 15.36 13.59
N VAL A 193 -4.03 14.20 14.18
CA VAL A 193 -4.23 13.95 15.62
C VAL A 193 -2.96 14.38 16.37
N PRO A 194 -3.04 15.33 17.32
CA PRO A 194 -1.87 15.78 18.07
C PRO A 194 -1.33 14.68 18.99
N ALA A 195 -0.04 14.76 19.33
CA ALA A 195 0.55 13.89 20.34
C ALA A 195 -0.10 14.19 21.70
N SER A 196 -0.71 13.18 22.32
CA SER A 196 -1.41 13.33 23.60
C SER A 196 -1.60 11.99 24.29
N SER A 197 -1.55 12.02 25.62
CA SER A 197 -1.93 10.87 26.46
C SER A 197 -3.44 10.77 26.66
N CYS A 198 -4.19 11.83 26.33
CA CYS A 198 -5.64 11.91 26.50
C CYS A 198 -6.36 11.45 25.22
N THR A 199 -7.39 10.63 25.39
CA THR A 199 -8.29 10.24 24.31
C THR A 199 -9.01 11.46 23.74
N VAL A 200 -9.04 11.59 22.41
CA VAL A 200 -9.86 12.59 21.72
C VAL A 200 -11.29 12.02 21.64
N PRO A 201 -12.30 12.65 22.27
CA PRO A 201 -13.64 12.09 22.35
C PRO A 201 -14.39 12.17 21.01
N ALA A 202 -15.44 11.35 20.85
CA ALA A 202 -16.38 11.52 19.76
C ALA A 202 -17.04 12.92 19.82
N GLY A 203 -17.35 13.51 18.67
CA GLY A 203 -17.87 14.87 18.51
C GLY A 203 -16.80 15.97 18.51
N ALA A 204 -15.57 15.67 18.92
CA ALA A 204 -14.45 16.61 18.85
C ALA A 204 -14.12 16.98 17.40
N SER A 205 -13.73 18.25 17.19
CA SER A 205 -13.25 18.74 15.89
C SER A 205 -11.76 18.44 15.72
N VAL A 206 -11.39 17.87 14.58
CA VAL A 206 -10.01 17.55 14.21
C VAL A 206 -9.80 17.94 12.74
N ALA A 207 -8.64 18.53 12.44
CA ALA A 207 -8.24 18.83 11.07
C ALA A 207 -7.97 17.55 10.29
N ALA A 208 -8.35 17.53 9.01
CA ALA A 208 -8.13 16.40 8.12
C ALA A 208 -7.56 16.87 6.79
N ILE A 209 -6.50 16.20 6.34
CA ILE A 209 -5.94 16.36 5.00
C ILE A 209 -6.70 15.42 4.06
N ILE A 210 -7.27 15.97 3.00
CA ILE A 210 -7.95 15.18 1.98
C ILE A 210 -6.91 14.58 1.02
N ILE A 211 -6.94 13.25 0.84
CA ILE A 211 -5.95 12.52 0.03
C ILE A 211 -6.53 11.86 -1.23
N SER A 212 -7.85 11.85 -1.40
CA SER A 212 -8.53 11.36 -2.61
C SER A 212 -9.37 12.45 -3.27
N ASP A 213 -9.82 12.22 -4.51
CA ASP A 213 -10.66 13.19 -5.21
C ASP A 213 -12.00 13.41 -4.48
N THR A 214 -12.26 14.67 -4.13
CA THR A 214 -13.49 15.11 -3.47
C THR A 214 -14.74 15.00 -4.34
N SER A 215 -14.61 15.02 -5.67
CA SER A 215 -15.73 14.87 -6.59
C SER A 215 -16.45 13.51 -6.43
N SER A 216 -15.72 12.51 -5.95
CA SER A 216 -16.24 11.16 -5.70
C SER A 216 -16.98 11.01 -4.36
N LEU A 217 -16.87 11.99 -3.45
CA LEU A 217 -17.47 11.92 -2.11
C LEU A 217 -19.01 11.97 -2.14
N SER A 218 -19.60 12.59 -3.17
CA SER A 218 -21.06 12.66 -3.35
C SER A 218 -21.69 11.31 -3.69
N SER A 219 -20.92 10.38 -4.25
CA SER A 219 -21.41 9.11 -4.80
C SER A 219 -21.65 8.02 -3.74
N TYR A 220 -21.11 8.18 -2.53
CA TYR A 220 -21.30 7.23 -1.43
C TYR A 220 -22.75 7.19 -0.90
N ARG A 221 -23.57 8.22 -1.19
CA ARG A 221 -25.00 8.26 -0.81
C ARG A 221 -25.84 7.17 -1.50
N SER A 222 -25.44 6.71 -2.69
CA SER A 222 -26.29 5.86 -3.52
C SER A 222 -26.13 4.36 -3.27
N GLN A 223 -25.10 3.93 -2.54
CA GLN A 223 -24.79 2.50 -2.38
C GLN A 223 -25.33 1.86 -1.10
N GLN A 224 -25.73 2.63 -0.08
CA GLN A 224 -26.34 2.07 1.14
C GLN A 224 -27.85 1.87 1.05
N SER A 225 -28.54 2.52 0.12
CA SER A 225 -30.00 2.41 -0.05
C SER A 225 -30.48 1.22 -0.90
N ALA A 226 -29.57 0.43 -1.48
CA ALA A 226 -29.91 -0.65 -2.42
C ALA A 226 -29.82 -2.08 -1.85
N GLN A 227 -29.64 -2.24 -0.54
CA GLN A 227 -29.47 -3.57 0.11
C GLN A 227 -30.75 -4.15 0.76
N SER A 228 -31.93 -3.68 0.37
CA SER A 228 -33.18 -4.32 0.73
C SER A 228 -34.03 -4.57 -0.52
N TYR A 229 -34.55 -5.80 -0.63
CA TYR A 229 -35.45 -6.37 -1.65
C TYR A 229 -34.80 -7.08 -2.85
N HIS A 230 -34.80 -8.42 -2.79
CA HIS A 230 -35.23 -9.41 -3.81
C HIS A 230 -34.57 -10.77 -3.49
N SER A 231 -35.22 -11.71 -2.79
CA SER A 231 -36.25 -12.70 -3.20
C SER A 231 -35.83 -13.62 -4.35
N GLU A 232 -35.73 -14.91 -4.04
CA GLU A 232 -35.34 -16.06 -4.87
C GLU A 232 -36.19 -16.25 -6.14
N SER A 233 -35.56 -16.63 -7.26
CA SER A 233 -36.19 -17.43 -8.33
C SER A 233 -35.18 -17.85 -9.41
N GLY A 234 -34.96 -19.17 -9.53
CA GLY A 234 -34.95 -19.90 -10.81
C GLY A 234 -33.78 -19.71 -11.79
N TYR A 235 -32.76 -20.58 -11.70
CA TYR A 235 -31.83 -20.84 -12.79
C TYR A 235 -32.38 -21.91 -13.76
N ARG A 236 -32.38 -21.61 -15.07
CA ARG A 236 -32.41 -22.59 -16.17
C ARG A 236 -31.18 -22.34 -17.06
N PRO A 237 -30.41 -23.38 -17.45
CA PRO A 237 -29.25 -23.19 -18.30
C PRO A 237 -29.64 -23.17 -19.78
N LEU A 238 -29.08 -22.24 -20.53
CA LEU A 238 -29.01 -22.29 -21.99
C LEU A 238 -27.54 -22.51 -22.38
N GLU A 239 -27.31 -23.59 -23.11
CA GLU A 239 -26.06 -23.91 -23.80
C GLU A 239 -25.91 -23.04 -25.05
N VAL A 240 -24.72 -22.51 -25.30
CA VAL A 240 -24.27 -22.13 -26.65
C VAL A 240 -22.80 -22.51 -26.81
N ASN A 241 -22.53 -23.16 -27.94
CA ASN A 241 -21.28 -23.77 -28.38
C ASN A 241 -20.17 -22.78 -28.77
N ALA A 242 -18.94 -23.23 -28.46
CA ALA A 242 -17.69 -23.25 -29.24
C ALA A 242 -17.19 -22.04 -30.07
N CYS A 243 -15.87 -21.84 -29.90
CA CYS A 243 -14.89 -21.12 -30.74
C CYS A 243 -14.72 -19.61 -30.50
N ASP A 244 -13.91 -19.29 -29.49
CA ASP A 244 -13.02 -18.12 -29.49
C ASP A 244 -11.66 -18.52 -28.87
N PRO A 245 -10.53 -17.94 -29.32
CA PRO A 245 -9.22 -18.22 -28.75
C PRO A 245 -9.20 -17.68 -27.31
N GLN A 246 -9.10 -18.60 -26.34
CA GLN A 246 -9.14 -18.29 -24.91
C GLN A 246 -8.10 -17.21 -24.56
N PRO A 247 -8.47 -16.13 -23.86
CA PRO A 247 -7.47 -15.23 -23.28
C PRO A 247 -6.70 -16.02 -22.22
N SER A 248 -5.37 -16.02 -22.32
CA SER A 248 -4.48 -16.65 -21.35
C SER A 248 -4.68 -16.01 -19.97
N GLY A 249 -5.51 -16.61 -19.13
CA GLY A 249 -5.78 -16.13 -17.77
C GLY A 249 -4.56 -16.28 -16.86
N PHE A 250 -4.36 -15.34 -15.94
CA PHE A 250 -3.26 -15.35 -14.98
C PHE A 250 -3.39 -16.54 -14.01
N LYS A 251 -2.33 -17.35 -13.89
CA LYS A 251 -2.20 -18.46 -12.94
C LYS A 251 -1.81 -17.94 -11.56
N VAL A 252 -2.71 -18.11 -10.59
CA VAL A 252 -2.51 -17.69 -9.21
C VAL A 252 -2.32 -18.91 -8.32
N ALA A 253 -1.33 -18.86 -7.41
CA ALA A 253 -1.16 -19.84 -6.34
C ALA A 253 -1.36 -19.19 -4.96
N ILE A 254 -1.89 -19.95 -4.00
CA ILE A 254 -2.13 -19.48 -2.62
C ILE A 254 -1.38 -20.37 -1.63
N LEU A 255 -0.43 -19.79 -0.89
CA LEU A 255 0.34 -20.45 0.15
C LEU A 255 -0.14 -20.02 1.54
N THR A 256 -0.65 -20.94 2.34
CA THR A 256 -0.94 -20.69 3.76
C THR A 256 0.26 -21.12 4.62
N VAL A 257 0.86 -20.17 5.34
CA VAL A 257 1.95 -20.39 6.29
C VAL A 257 1.36 -20.43 7.71
N SER A 258 1.33 -21.60 8.33
CA SER A 258 0.81 -21.76 9.69
C SER A 258 1.25 -23.07 10.33
N ASP A 259 2.03 -23.00 11.41
CA ASP A 259 2.42 -24.17 12.20
C ASP A 259 1.23 -24.98 12.71
N THR A 260 0.17 -24.29 13.13
CA THR A 260 -1.04 -24.94 13.66
C THR A 260 -1.80 -25.72 12.59
N VAL A 261 -1.88 -25.19 11.37
CA VAL A 261 -2.60 -25.86 10.26
C VAL A 261 -1.71 -26.95 9.66
N ALA A 262 -0.42 -26.67 9.46
CA ALA A 262 0.55 -27.64 8.97
C ALA A 262 0.70 -28.86 9.91
N ALA A 263 0.60 -28.65 11.23
CA ALA A 263 0.60 -29.74 12.22
C ALA A 263 -0.76 -30.45 12.37
N GLY A 264 -1.78 -30.12 11.56
CA GLY A 264 -3.11 -30.72 11.61
C GLY A 264 -3.94 -30.35 12.86
N LYS A 265 -3.53 -29.35 13.64
CA LYS A 265 -4.19 -28.93 14.89
C LYS A 265 -5.40 -28.02 14.66
N GLY A 266 -5.74 -27.71 13.41
CA GLY A 266 -6.93 -26.94 13.03
C GLY A 266 -7.05 -26.76 11.52
N PRO A 267 -8.26 -26.55 10.97
CA PRO A 267 -8.46 -26.44 9.52
C PRO A 267 -7.99 -25.09 8.97
N ASP A 268 -7.49 -25.10 7.73
CA ASP A 268 -7.24 -23.86 6.99
C ASP A 268 -8.56 -23.16 6.64
N ARG A 269 -8.78 -21.98 7.22
CA ARG A 269 -9.94 -21.13 6.91
C ARG A 269 -9.60 -19.99 5.96
N SER A 270 -8.31 -19.68 5.83
CA SER A 270 -7.82 -18.52 5.08
C SER A 270 -7.61 -18.89 3.62
N GLY A 271 -7.00 -20.04 3.34
CA GLY A 271 -6.76 -20.56 1.98
C GLY A 271 -8.03 -20.64 1.14
N PRO A 272 -9.04 -21.43 1.55
CA PRO A 272 -10.30 -21.57 0.79
C PRO A 272 -11.03 -20.24 0.57
N ARG A 273 -10.89 -19.30 1.50
CA ARG A 273 -11.52 -17.98 1.38
C ARG A 273 -10.79 -17.09 0.37
N ALA A 274 -9.46 -17.12 0.37
CA ALA A 274 -8.68 -16.42 -0.64
C ALA A 274 -8.95 -16.97 -2.05
N VAL A 275 -9.13 -18.29 -2.18
CA VAL A 275 -9.57 -18.93 -3.45
C VAL A 275 -10.90 -18.34 -3.93
N SER A 276 -11.90 -18.27 -3.04
CA SER A 276 -13.21 -17.70 -3.37
C SER A 276 -13.13 -16.25 -3.82
N VAL A 277 -12.29 -15.41 -3.18
CA VAL A 277 -12.16 -13.99 -3.54
C VAL A 277 -11.50 -13.80 -4.90
N VAL A 278 -10.41 -14.52 -5.18
CA VAL A 278 -9.73 -14.44 -6.47
C VAL A 278 -10.65 -14.90 -7.59
N ASN A 279 -11.31 -16.06 -7.42
CA ASN A 279 -12.18 -16.61 -8.46
C ASN A 279 -13.46 -15.77 -8.68
N SER A 280 -14.05 -15.20 -7.62
CA SER A 280 -15.22 -14.31 -7.75
C SER A 280 -14.89 -12.94 -8.36
N SER A 281 -13.61 -12.58 -8.39
CA SER A 281 -13.13 -11.32 -8.98
C SER A 281 -12.34 -11.54 -10.27
N SER A 282 -12.36 -12.74 -10.84
CA SER A 282 -11.49 -13.15 -11.96
C SER A 282 -11.59 -12.23 -13.17
N GLU A 283 -12.81 -11.85 -13.59
CA GLU A 283 -13.06 -10.94 -14.71
C GLU A 283 -12.43 -9.56 -14.49
N ARG A 284 -12.57 -9.01 -13.28
CA ARG A 284 -11.97 -7.72 -12.90
C ARG A 284 -10.46 -7.80 -12.76
N LEU A 285 -9.92 -8.99 -12.51
CA LEU A 285 -8.51 -9.28 -12.37
C LEU A 285 -7.88 -9.80 -13.67
N GLY A 286 -8.53 -9.57 -14.82
CA GLY A 286 -7.97 -9.93 -16.14
C GLY A 286 -7.91 -11.44 -16.38
N GLY A 287 -8.87 -12.20 -15.87
CA GLY A 287 -8.93 -13.66 -16.04
C GLY A 287 -8.09 -14.45 -15.03
N ALA A 288 -7.71 -13.85 -13.90
CA ALA A 288 -6.93 -14.53 -12.87
C ALA A 288 -7.69 -15.74 -12.28
N ARG A 289 -7.02 -16.91 -12.25
CA ARG A 289 -7.57 -18.15 -11.70
C ARG A 289 -6.62 -18.78 -10.72
N VAL A 290 -7.13 -19.21 -9.57
CA VAL A 290 -6.33 -20.01 -8.64
C VAL A 290 -6.17 -21.42 -9.19
N VAL A 291 -4.92 -21.85 -9.37
CA VAL A 291 -4.56 -23.15 -9.94
C VAL A 291 -3.82 -24.06 -8.94
N ALA A 292 -3.29 -23.51 -7.86
CA ALA A 292 -2.61 -24.26 -6.81
C ALA A 292 -2.83 -23.64 -5.43
N THR A 293 -2.91 -24.50 -4.41
CA THR A 293 -2.93 -24.10 -3.00
C THR A 293 -2.05 -25.03 -2.18
N ALA A 294 -1.32 -24.51 -1.21
CA ALA A 294 -0.51 -25.31 -0.28
C ALA A 294 -0.55 -24.73 1.13
N VAL A 295 -0.29 -25.58 2.11
CA VAL A 295 -0.13 -25.19 3.52
C VAL A 295 1.25 -25.68 3.97
N VAL A 296 2.04 -24.80 4.59
CA VAL A 296 3.39 -25.11 5.10
C VAL A 296 3.58 -24.56 6.52
N PRO A 297 4.50 -25.14 7.33
CA PRO A 297 4.92 -24.53 8.60
C PRO A 297 5.62 -23.19 8.36
N ASP A 298 5.76 -22.36 9.42
CA ASP A 298 6.54 -21.13 9.39
C ASP A 298 8.05 -21.43 9.48
N ASP A 299 8.54 -22.24 8.55
CA ASP A 299 9.95 -22.58 8.41
C ASP A 299 10.47 -22.26 6.99
N VAL A 300 11.71 -21.80 6.96
CA VAL A 300 12.36 -21.28 5.75
C VAL A 300 12.41 -22.32 4.64
N GLN A 301 12.63 -23.60 4.98
CA GLN A 301 12.91 -24.64 4.00
C GLN A 301 11.61 -25.05 3.30
N SER A 302 10.54 -25.28 4.05
CA SER A 302 9.23 -25.63 3.49
C SER A 302 8.65 -24.51 2.62
N ILE A 303 8.81 -23.25 3.04
CA ILE A 303 8.38 -22.08 2.26
C ILE A 303 9.23 -21.97 0.97
N ARG A 304 10.54 -22.20 1.04
CA ARG A 304 11.41 -22.14 -0.14
C ARG A 304 11.07 -23.21 -1.17
N ASP A 305 10.84 -24.44 -0.73
CA ASP A 305 10.64 -25.57 -1.64
C ASP A 305 9.34 -25.45 -2.44
N ILE A 306 8.26 -24.98 -1.80
CA ILE A 306 6.98 -24.76 -2.50
C ILE A 306 7.07 -23.56 -3.46
N LEU A 307 7.75 -22.48 -3.07
CA LEU A 307 7.90 -21.30 -3.92
C LEU A 307 8.78 -21.60 -5.14
N ARG A 308 9.89 -22.32 -4.96
CA ARG A 308 10.73 -22.76 -6.09
C ARG A 308 9.96 -23.61 -7.07
N ARG A 309 9.20 -24.59 -6.59
CA ARG A 309 8.35 -25.43 -7.45
C ARG A 309 7.35 -24.59 -8.26
N TRP A 310 6.66 -23.66 -7.61
CA TRP A 310 5.65 -22.82 -8.26
C TRP A 310 6.22 -21.80 -9.24
N CYS A 311 7.43 -21.28 -8.97
CA CYS A 311 8.12 -20.38 -9.88
C CYS A 311 8.76 -21.15 -11.05
N ASP A 312 9.56 -22.18 -10.77
CA ASP A 312 10.47 -22.78 -11.76
C ASP A 312 9.81 -23.90 -12.57
N ILE A 313 8.84 -24.60 -11.99
CA ILE A 313 8.22 -25.79 -12.61
C ILE A 313 6.81 -25.45 -13.08
N ASP A 314 5.98 -24.96 -12.16
CA ASP A 314 4.55 -24.79 -12.45
C ASP A 314 4.22 -23.46 -13.18
N ASN A 315 5.23 -22.58 -13.33
CA ASN A 315 5.15 -21.29 -14.03
C ASN A 315 3.93 -20.46 -13.60
N MET A 316 3.86 -20.15 -12.29
CA MET A 316 2.81 -19.31 -11.72
C MET A 316 3.07 -17.83 -12.02
N ASP A 317 2.03 -17.09 -12.42
CA ASP A 317 2.12 -15.65 -12.66
C ASP A 317 2.09 -14.83 -11.35
N LEU A 318 1.50 -15.41 -10.30
CA LEU A 318 1.22 -14.74 -9.03
C LEU A 318 1.20 -15.74 -7.86
N VAL A 319 1.89 -15.44 -6.77
CA VAL A 319 1.80 -16.21 -5.51
C VAL A 319 1.33 -15.33 -4.35
N LEU A 320 0.25 -15.74 -3.68
CA LEU A 320 -0.31 -15.09 -2.49
C LEU A 320 0.03 -15.90 -1.25
N THR A 321 0.82 -15.34 -0.34
CA THR A 321 1.11 -15.95 0.97
C THR A 321 0.11 -15.46 2.03
N LEU A 322 -0.41 -16.37 2.86
CA LEU A 322 -1.37 -16.10 3.94
C LEU A 322 -0.75 -16.56 5.26
N GLY A 323 -0.88 -15.83 6.36
CA GLY A 323 -0.42 -16.29 7.69
C GLY A 323 0.51 -15.32 8.42
N SER A 324 0.93 -15.67 9.64
CA SER A 324 1.90 -14.89 10.41
C SER A 324 3.31 -15.37 10.09
N LEU A 325 4.00 -14.68 9.18
CA LEU A 325 5.44 -14.91 8.95
C LEU A 325 6.22 -14.25 10.10
N GLN A 326 6.86 -15.05 10.95
CA GLN A 326 7.73 -14.52 12.02
C GLN A 326 9.06 -13.98 11.48
N GLN A 327 9.42 -14.29 10.23
CA GLN A 327 10.66 -13.83 9.60
C GLN A 327 10.41 -13.11 8.26
N PRO A 328 10.22 -11.77 8.27
CA PRO A 328 9.96 -10.98 7.06
C PRO A 328 11.16 -10.89 6.08
N SER A 329 12.34 -11.38 6.47
CA SER A 329 13.57 -11.40 5.66
C SER A 329 13.65 -12.54 4.63
N ILE A 330 12.70 -13.49 4.65
CA ILE A 330 12.74 -14.69 3.78
C ILE A 330 12.21 -14.39 2.36
N ILE A 331 11.20 -13.53 2.24
CA ILE A 331 10.56 -13.22 0.96
C ILE A 331 11.51 -12.46 0.00
N PRO A 332 12.29 -11.45 0.45
CA PRO A 332 13.26 -10.78 -0.40
C PRO A 332 14.37 -11.69 -0.94
N ALA A 333 14.78 -12.72 -0.17
CA ALA A 333 15.81 -13.67 -0.58
C ALA A 333 15.36 -14.64 -1.70
N LEU A 334 14.08 -14.63 -2.07
CA LEU A 334 13.47 -15.53 -3.06
C LEU A 334 12.96 -14.81 -4.32
N LEU A 335 13.15 -13.49 -4.43
CA LEU A 335 12.70 -12.66 -5.57
C LEU A 335 13.55 -12.82 -6.86
N GLY A 336 14.56 -13.68 -6.87
CA GLY A 336 15.42 -13.94 -8.03
C GLY A 336 14.76 -14.70 -9.20
N TYR A 337 13.44 -14.97 -9.16
CA TYR A 337 12.76 -15.90 -10.07
C TYR A 337 11.58 -15.28 -10.85
N GLY A 338 11.47 -13.95 -10.95
CA GLY A 338 10.53 -13.30 -11.89
C GLY A 338 9.04 -13.36 -11.55
N VAL A 339 8.66 -13.85 -10.37
CA VAL A 339 7.25 -13.97 -9.91
C VAL A 339 6.91 -12.91 -8.89
N LYS A 340 5.72 -12.30 -9.01
CA LYS A 340 5.19 -11.33 -8.04
C LYS A 340 4.63 -12.07 -6.81
N MET A 341 5.23 -11.86 -5.63
CA MET A 341 4.79 -12.46 -4.36
C MET A 341 4.13 -11.44 -3.44
N TYR A 342 3.00 -11.81 -2.83
CA TYR A 342 2.27 -10.92 -1.93
C TYR A 342 1.80 -11.58 -0.66
N THR A 343 1.99 -10.89 0.47
CA THR A 343 1.64 -11.41 1.80
C THR A 343 0.36 -10.80 2.35
N VAL A 344 -0.55 -11.66 2.79
CA VAL A 344 -1.83 -11.37 3.40
C VAL A 344 -1.82 -11.90 4.84
N LEU A 345 -1.60 -11.01 5.80
CA LEU A 345 -1.58 -11.37 7.23
C LEU A 345 -3.01 -11.62 7.76
N PRO A 346 -3.22 -12.63 8.65
CA PRO A 346 -4.54 -12.99 9.13
C PRO A 346 -5.16 -11.91 10.03
N CYS A 347 -6.40 -11.50 9.73
CA CYS A 347 -7.26 -10.78 10.65
C CYS A 347 -7.88 -11.78 11.66
N ARG A 348 -7.45 -11.73 12.92
CA ARG A 348 -8.26 -12.25 14.03
C ARG A 348 -9.45 -11.31 14.21
N ASN A 349 -10.61 -11.79 13.76
CA ASN A 349 -11.96 -11.21 13.80
C ASN A 349 -12.50 -10.72 12.45
N ARG A 350 -13.62 -11.37 12.12
CA ARG A 350 -14.62 -11.25 11.04
C ARG A 350 -14.38 -10.27 9.89
N GLU A 351 -14.75 -10.79 8.70
CA GLU A 351 -15.19 -10.03 7.52
C GLU A 351 -14.19 -9.10 6.83
N THR A 352 -13.16 -9.65 6.18
CA THR A 352 -12.79 -9.37 4.77
C THR A 352 -11.39 -9.92 4.46
N VAL A 353 -11.21 -10.48 3.27
CA VAL A 353 -9.91 -10.86 2.69
C VAL A 353 -9.52 -9.76 1.70
N SER A 354 -8.30 -9.23 1.81
CA SER A 354 -7.76 -8.25 0.87
C SER A 354 -6.47 -8.79 0.28
N VAL A 355 -6.53 -9.04 -1.03
CA VAL A 355 -5.36 -9.31 -1.88
C VAL A 355 -4.54 -8.03 -1.99
N ARG A 356 -3.22 -8.13 -2.10
CA ARG A 356 -2.36 -7.01 -2.48
C ARG A 356 -1.42 -7.40 -3.59
N THR A 357 -1.13 -6.41 -4.44
CA THR A 357 0.00 -6.37 -5.36
C THR A 357 1.18 -5.63 -4.71
#